data_AF-A0A419W754-F1
#
_entry.id   AF-A0A419W754-F1
#
_cell.length_a   1.000
_cell.length_b   1.000
_cell.length_c   1.000
_cell.angle_alpha   90.00
_cell.angle_beta   90.00
_cell.angle_gamma   90.00
#
_symmetry.space_group_name_H-M   'P 1'
#
loop_
_entity.id
_entity.type
_entity.pdbx_description
1 polymer ?
#
loop_
_entity_poly.entity_id
_entity_poly.type
_entity_poly.pdbx_seq_one_letter_code
_entity_poly.pdbx_strand_id
1 'polypeptide(L)'
;MQTWFEVKVKYVKVDQDGREKKVGESFLVDAVSFTDAEARIIQQMQQIIRGEFQIDNIKKSNVIEIFPAESGEFWYKARIAIVTIDEKAGKEKKINNYFLVAADDFKEAFQRLEEGLSYILVPYHTTSMALSPIVDVFPYFSDDQPQDIPPHLKPIKEVRETTEDLLASEEFEETEEFDEDENFDDDPPIADGEIDENE
;
A
#
# COMPACT_ATOMS: atom_id res chain seq x y z
N MET A 1 3.32 3.80 4.15
CA MET A 1 2.41 3.30 5.21
C MET A 1 1.01 3.65 4.78
N GLN A 2 0.19 2.67 4.45
CA GLN A 2 -1.17 2.89 3.96
C GLN A 2 -2.07 3.34 5.12
N THR A 3 -2.86 4.39 4.93
CA THR A 3 -3.74 4.90 5.98
C THR A 3 -5.15 5.04 5.45
N TRP A 4 -6.04 4.21 5.99
CA TRP A 4 -7.44 4.21 5.60
C TRP A 4 -8.27 5.19 6.43
N PHE A 5 -9.15 5.93 5.74
CA PHE A 5 -10.13 6.85 6.32
C PHE A 5 -11.53 6.38 5.93
N GLU A 6 -12.41 6.24 6.92
CA GLU A 6 -13.82 6.00 6.66
C GLU A 6 -14.54 7.35 6.54
N VAL A 7 -15.10 7.61 5.36
CA VAL A 7 -15.83 8.84 5.05
C VAL A 7 -17.31 8.52 4.87
N LYS A 8 -18.17 9.19 5.63
CA LYS A 8 -19.62 9.08 5.48
C LYS A 8 -20.13 10.21 4.59
N VAL A 9 -20.80 9.86 3.50
CA VAL A 9 -21.37 10.79 2.53
C VAL A 9 -22.89 10.68 2.57
N LYS A 10 -23.57 11.82 2.61
CA LYS A 10 -25.02 11.94 2.49
C LYS A 10 -25.37 12.56 1.14
N TYR A 11 -26.24 11.90 0.39
CA TYR A 11 -26.70 12.39 -0.90
C TYR A 11 -28.14 11.98 -1.16
N VAL A 12 -28.75 12.62 -2.17
CA VAL A 12 -30.10 12.28 -2.63
C VAL A 12 -29.99 11.26 -3.75
N LYS A 13 -30.52 10.06 -3.52
CA LYS A 13 -30.65 9.01 -4.54
C LYS A 13 -32.09 9.00 -5.06
N VAL A 14 -32.24 8.88 -6.38
CA VAL A 14 -33.53 8.68 -7.01
C VAL A 14 -33.78 7.17 -7.10
N ASP A 15 -34.79 6.69 -6.38
CA ASP A 15 -35.21 5.28 -6.46
C ASP A 15 -35.87 4.97 -7.82
N GLN A 16 -36.02 3.69 -8.17
CA GLN A 16 -36.62 3.26 -9.44
C GLN A 16 -38.05 3.78 -9.65
N ASP A 17 -38.75 4.11 -8.57
CA ASP A 17 -40.09 4.74 -8.58
C ASP A 17 -40.07 6.26 -8.81
N GLY A 18 -38.90 6.86 -9.06
CA GLY A 18 -38.73 8.31 -9.27
C GLY A 18 -38.82 9.14 -7.99
N ARG A 19 -38.77 8.51 -6.81
CA ARG A 19 -38.78 9.20 -5.52
C ARG A 19 -37.36 9.53 -5.07
N GLU A 20 -37.17 10.77 -4.66
CA GLU A 20 -35.91 11.24 -4.06
C GLU A 20 -35.83 10.83 -2.59
N LYS A 21 -34.79 10.08 -2.22
CA LYS A 21 -34.51 9.68 -0.85
C LYS A 21 -33.11 10.10 -0.44
N LYS A 22 -33.01 10.71 0.74
CA LYS A 22 -31.72 11.00 1.38
C LYS A 22 -31.14 9.71 1.95
N VAL A 23 -29.97 9.31 1.45
CA VAL A 23 -29.21 8.15 1.90
C VAL A 23 -27.88 8.59 2.49
N GLY A 24 -27.36 7.81 3.43
CA GLY A 24 -26.06 8.05 4.06
C GLY A 24 -25.22 6.79 3.97
N GLU A 25 -24.17 6.84 3.15
CA GLU A 25 -23.30 5.70 2.84
C GLU A 25 -21.89 5.96 3.37
N SER A 26 -21.22 4.89 3.83
CA SER A 26 -19.84 4.96 4.30
C SER A 26 -18.91 4.40 3.23
N PHE A 27 -17.83 5.11 2.95
CA PHE A 27 -16.79 4.72 2.01
C PHE A 27 -15.46 4.63 2.73
N LEU A 28 -14.56 3.78 2.25
CA LEU A 28 -13.22 3.67 2.79
C LEU A 28 -12.22 4.23 1.77
N VAL A 29 -11.44 5.22 2.15
CA VAL A 29 -10.52 5.94 1.27
C VAL A 29 -9.12 5.83 1.82
N ASP A 30 -8.17 5.42 0.99
CA ASP A 30 -6.75 5.51 1.35
C ASP A 30 -6.27 6.95 1.14
N ALA A 31 -5.64 7.55 2.14
CA ALA A 31 -5.17 8.93 2.04
C ALA A 31 -4.02 9.19 3.02
N VAL A 32 -3.33 10.31 2.83
CA VAL A 32 -2.24 10.72 3.74
C VAL A 32 -2.76 11.57 4.90
N SER A 33 -3.85 12.32 4.69
CA SER A 33 -4.42 13.24 5.69
C SER A 33 -5.94 13.35 5.58
N PHE A 34 -6.59 13.98 6.56
CA PHE A 34 -8.04 14.23 6.53
C PHE A 34 -8.47 15.10 5.34
N THR A 35 -7.71 16.15 5.04
CA THR A 35 -7.99 17.04 3.91
C THR A 35 -7.79 16.33 2.57
N ASP A 36 -6.79 15.46 2.48
CA ASP A 36 -6.54 14.62 1.32
C ASP A 36 -7.69 13.61 1.12
N ALA A 37 -8.13 12.93 2.19
CA ALA A 37 -9.27 12.02 2.15
C ALA A 37 -10.56 12.73 1.68
N GLU A 38 -10.79 13.95 2.16
CA GLU A 38 -11.92 14.79 1.75
C GLU A 38 -11.84 15.14 0.25
N ALA A 39 -10.70 15.63 -0.22
CA ALA A 39 -10.54 15.98 -1.62
C ALA A 39 -10.76 14.78 -2.56
N ARG A 40 -10.20 13.62 -2.19
CA ARG A 40 -10.33 12.39 -2.99
C ARG A 40 -11.77 11.88 -3.05
N ILE A 41 -12.45 11.82 -1.91
CA ILE A 41 -13.84 11.34 -1.92
C ILE A 41 -14.75 12.30 -2.69
N ILE A 42 -14.52 13.62 -2.63
CA ILE A 42 -15.27 14.59 -3.42
C ILE A 42 -15.13 14.30 -4.91
N GLN A 43 -13.90 14.06 -5.39
CA GLN A 43 -13.64 13.74 -6.80
C GLN A 43 -14.36 12.46 -7.24
N GLN A 44 -14.29 11.40 -6.43
CA GLN A 44 -14.97 10.13 -6.74
C GLN A 44 -16.50 10.29 -6.70
N MET A 45 -17.03 10.97 -5.69
CA MET A 45 -18.48 11.17 -5.53
C MET A 45 -19.06 12.03 -6.65
N GLN A 46 -18.32 13.00 -7.19
CA GLN A 46 -18.75 13.80 -8.34
C GLN A 46 -18.92 12.95 -9.61
N GLN A 47 -18.17 11.86 -9.77
CA GLN A 47 -18.29 10.96 -10.91
C GLN A 47 -19.48 10.00 -10.77
N ILE A 48 -19.76 9.56 -9.54
CA ILE A 48 -20.79 8.56 -9.23
C ILE A 48 -22.17 9.21 -9.09
N ILE A 49 -22.25 10.37 -8.43
CA ILE A 49 -23.51 11.01 -8.02
C ILE A 49 -23.82 12.18 -8.95
N ARG A 50 -25.00 12.13 -9.59
CA ARG A 50 -25.55 13.28 -10.32
C ARG A 50 -26.41 14.12 -9.38
N GLY A 51 -25.77 15.01 -8.62
CA GLY A 51 -26.48 15.90 -7.69
C GLY A 51 -25.59 16.48 -6.60
N GLU A 52 -26.21 17.20 -5.66
CA GLU A 52 -25.53 17.70 -4.46
C GLU A 52 -25.33 16.57 -3.46
N PHE A 53 -24.12 16.49 -2.91
CA PHE A 53 -23.78 15.59 -1.81
C PHE A 53 -23.06 16.38 -0.72
N GLN A 54 -23.14 15.86 0.50
CA GLN A 54 -22.49 16.44 1.66
C GLN A 54 -21.69 15.36 2.37
N ILE A 55 -20.47 15.69 2.77
CA ILE A 55 -19.67 14.84 3.66
C ILE A 55 -20.16 15.07 5.09
N ASP A 56 -20.60 14.00 5.75
CA ASP A 56 -21.16 14.04 7.10
C ASP A 56 -20.09 13.84 8.16
N ASN A 57 -19.13 12.95 7.91
CA ASN A 57 -18.08 12.62 8.87
C ASN A 57 -16.86 12.00 8.16
N ILE A 58 -15.66 12.29 8.66
CA ILE A 58 -14.41 11.66 8.26
C ILE A 58 -13.72 11.16 9.52
N LYS A 59 -13.41 9.87 9.58
CA LYS A 59 -12.67 9.27 10.71
C LYS A 59 -11.53 8.40 10.20
N LYS A 60 -10.44 8.35 10.95
CA LYS A 60 -9.36 7.39 10.69
C LYS A 60 -9.87 5.97 10.95
N SER A 61 -9.72 5.09 9.98
CA SER A 61 -10.10 3.69 10.09
C SER A 61 -9.03 2.90 10.84
N ASN A 62 -9.47 1.81 11.48
CA ASN A 62 -8.61 0.84 12.13
C ASN A 62 -8.35 -0.41 11.27
N VAL A 63 -8.86 -0.42 10.04
CA VAL A 63 -8.57 -1.46 9.04
C VAL A 63 -7.11 -1.35 8.64
N ILE A 64 -6.39 -2.47 8.71
CA ILE A 64 -4.97 -2.53 8.38
C ILE A 64 -4.73 -3.03 6.96
N GLU A 65 -5.61 -3.90 6.46
CA GLU A 65 -5.48 -4.56 5.17
C GLU A 65 -6.86 -4.88 4.60
N ILE A 66 -6.93 -4.88 3.27
CA ILE A 66 -8.14 -5.08 2.49
C ILE A 66 -7.88 -6.19 1.49
N PHE A 67 -8.79 -7.14 1.42
CA PHE A 67 -8.81 -8.22 0.44
C PHE A 67 -9.91 -7.91 -0.58
N PRO A 68 -9.59 -7.19 -1.67
CA PRO A 68 -10.54 -6.99 -2.76
C PRO A 68 -10.80 -8.32 -3.47
N ALA A 69 -11.98 -8.44 -4.05
CA ALA A 69 -12.36 -9.60 -4.85
C ALA A 69 -13.07 -9.10 -6.11
N GLU A 70 -12.94 -9.84 -7.21
CA GLU A 70 -13.69 -9.55 -8.45
C GLU A 70 -15.19 -9.79 -8.29
N SER A 71 -15.58 -10.63 -7.32
CA SER A 71 -16.96 -10.94 -6.95
C SER A 71 -17.17 -10.63 -5.47
N GLY A 72 -18.28 -9.96 -5.15
CA GLY A 72 -18.58 -9.47 -3.80
C GLY A 72 -19.19 -8.08 -3.82
N GLU A 73 -20.51 -7.99 -3.71
CA GLU A 73 -21.20 -6.69 -3.52
C GLU A 73 -21.01 -6.15 -2.09
N PHE A 74 -20.67 -7.02 -1.14
CA PHE A 74 -20.61 -6.67 0.27
C PHE A 74 -19.19 -6.74 0.84
N TRP A 75 -18.94 -5.85 1.81
CA TRP A 75 -17.70 -5.84 2.58
C TRP A 75 -17.92 -6.42 3.98
N TYR A 76 -17.12 -7.42 4.35
CA TYR A 76 -17.09 -8.00 5.69
C TYR A 76 -15.87 -7.51 6.47
N LYS A 77 -16.11 -7.06 7.71
CA LYS A 77 -15.05 -6.64 8.62
C LYS A 77 -14.72 -7.77 9.57
N ALA A 78 -13.51 -8.30 9.44
CA ALA A 78 -12.96 -9.34 10.31
C ALA A 78 -12.05 -8.72 11.38
N ARG A 79 -12.13 -9.24 12.61
CA ARG A 79 -11.23 -8.93 13.72
C ARG A 79 -10.38 -10.16 14.00
N ILE A 80 -9.08 -10.02 13.82
CA ILE A 80 -8.11 -11.09 14.05
C ILE A 80 -7.20 -10.67 15.18
N ALA A 81 -6.97 -11.60 16.09
CA ALA A 81 -6.05 -11.39 17.19
C ALA A 81 -4.78 -12.21 16.93
N ILE A 82 -3.67 -11.51 16.74
CA ILE A 82 -2.35 -12.12 16.60
C ILE A 82 -1.73 -12.21 17.99
N VAL A 83 -1.23 -13.38 18.35
CA VAL A 83 -0.56 -13.63 19.63
C VAL A 83 0.94 -13.60 19.40
N THR A 84 1.62 -12.64 20.01
CA THR A 84 3.07 -12.47 19.94
C THR A 84 3.66 -12.60 21.33
N ILE A 85 4.81 -13.25 21.46
CA ILE A 85 5.53 -13.33 22.73
C ILE A 85 6.49 -12.14 22.81
N ASP A 86 6.42 -11.35 23.88
CA ASP A 86 7.39 -10.28 24.13
C ASP A 86 8.67 -10.87 24.72
N GLU A 87 9.77 -10.82 23.96
CA GLU A 87 11.07 -11.37 24.35
C GLU A 87 11.63 -10.74 25.63
N LYS A 88 11.23 -9.51 25.98
CA LYS A 88 11.72 -8.83 27.19
C LYS A 88 10.97 -9.23 28.45
N ALA A 89 9.68 -9.58 28.32
CA ALA A 89 8.80 -9.82 29.46
C ALA A 89 8.33 -11.28 29.59
N GLY A 90 8.56 -12.12 28.57
CA GLY A 90 8.07 -13.50 28.50
C GLY A 90 6.54 -13.60 28.55
N LYS A 91 5.83 -12.49 28.33
CA LYS A 91 4.36 -12.43 28.40
C LYS A 91 3.78 -12.41 26.99
N GLU A 92 2.69 -13.13 26.83
CA GLU A 92 1.89 -13.10 25.60
C GLU A 92 1.22 -11.73 25.44
N LYS A 93 1.45 -11.10 24.31
CA LYS A 93 0.77 -9.88 23.87
C LYS A 93 -0.20 -10.24 22.75
N LYS A 94 -1.47 -9.90 22.96
CA LYS A 94 -2.53 -10.08 21.97
C LYS A 94 -2.78 -8.76 21.24
N ILE A 95 -2.54 -8.72 19.94
CA ILE A 95 -2.74 -7.53 19.09
C ILE A 95 -3.96 -7.79 18.21
N ASN A 96 -4.95 -6.90 18.27
CA ASN A 96 -6.17 -7.02 17.48
C ASN A 96 -6.07 -6.17 16.23
N ASN A 97 -6.10 -6.84 15.10
CA ASN A 97 -6.08 -6.25 13.77
C ASN A 97 -7.45 -6.38 13.11
N TYR A 98 -7.77 -5.44 12.23
CA TYR A 98 -9.02 -5.43 11.48
C TYR A 98 -8.74 -5.53 9.99
N PHE A 99 -9.43 -6.45 9.35
CA PHE A 99 -9.31 -6.74 7.93
C PHE A 99 -10.67 -6.52 7.29
N LEU A 100 -10.66 -6.09 6.03
CA LEU A 100 -11.87 -5.92 5.23
C LEU A 100 -11.82 -6.87 4.04
N VAL A 101 -12.86 -7.65 3.82
CA VAL A 101 -12.93 -8.69 2.78
C VAL A 101 -14.15 -8.45 1.91
N ALA A 102 -13.99 -8.41 0.59
CA ALA A 102 -15.11 -8.38 -0.35
C ALA A 102 -15.65 -9.81 -0.59
N ALA A 103 -16.95 -10.00 -0.41
CA ALA A 103 -17.63 -11.28 -0.66
C ALA A 103 -19.15 -11.13 -0.76
N ASP A 104 -19.81 -12.11 -1.39
CA ASP A 104 -21.27 -12.14 -1.49
C ASP A 104 -21.91 -12.87 -0.30
N ASP A 105 -21.21 -13.83 0.30
CA ASP A 105 -21.66 -14.58 1.47
C ASP A 105 -20.59 -14.64 2.57
N PHE A 106 -21.03 -14.85 3.81
CA PHE A 106 -20.18 -14.95 4.98
C PHE A 106 -19.18 -16.12 4.88
N LYS A 107 -19.60 -17.25 4.31
CA LYS A 107 -18.72 -18.43 4.15
C LYS A 107 -17.56 -18.11 3.21
N GLU A 108 -17.86 -17.44 2.10
CA GLU A 108 -16.87 -17.03 1.12
C GLU A 108 -15.93 -15.97 1.69
N ALA A 109 -16.46 -14.99 2.44
CA ALA A 109 -15.67 -14.01 3.17
C ALA A 109 -14.66 -14.67 4.12
N PHE A 110 -15.10 -15.71 4.85
CA PHE A 110 -14.24 -16.45 5.75
C PHE A 110 -13.15 -17.23 5.01
N GLN A 111 -13.50 -17.88 3.90
CA GLN A 111 -12.53 -18.61 3.10
C GLN A 111 -11.45 -17.69 2.51
N ARG A 112 -11.85 -16.57 1.91
CA ARG A 112 -10.90 -15.56 1.38
C ARG A 112 -10.01 -14.99 2.47
N LEU A 113 -10.56 -14.81 3.67
CA LEU A 113 -9.78 -14.38 4.82
C LEU A 113 -8.73 -15.43 5.19
N GLU A 114 -9.08 -16.72 5.24
CA GLU A 114 -8.12 -17.78 5.54
C GLU A 114 -7.01 -17.88 4.48
N GLU A 115 -7.37 -17.77 3.20
CA GLU A 115 -6.41 -17.70 2.09
C GLU A 115 -5.48 -16.49 2.23
N GLY A 116 -6.07 -15.32 2.51
CA GLY A 116 -5.35 -14.08 2.75
C GLY A 116 -4.46 -14.11 3.99
N LEU A 117 -4.74 -14.94 5.01
CA LEU A 117 -3.88 -15.05 6.20
C LEU A 117 -2.90 -16.23 6.13
N SER A 118 -2.96 -17.05 5.08
CA SER A 118 -2.10 -18.24 4.95
C SER A 118 -0.60 -17.92 4.95
N TYR A 119 -0.23 -16.69 4.57
CA TYR A 119 1.15 -16.21 4.62
C TYR A 119 1.64 -15.87 6.03
N ILE A 120 0.72 -15.71 7.00
CA ILE A 120 1.06 -15.35 8.38
C ILE A 120 1.50 -16.60 9.14
N LEU A 121 2.80 -16.69 9.42
CA LEU A 121 3.40 -17.78 10.20
C LEU A 121 3.13 -17.68 11.71
N VAL A 122 2.64 -16.52 12.17
CA VAL A 122 2.39 -16.25 13.59
C VAL A 122 1.01 -16.79 13.97
N PRO A 123 0.84 -17.42 15.16
CA PRO A 123 -0.45 -17.86 15.64
C PRO A 123 -1.46 -16.70 15.69
N TYR A 124 -2.60 -16.91 15.03
CA TYR A 124 -3.70 -15.95 15.02
C TYR A 124 -5.03 -16.62 15.37
N HIS A 125 -5.96 -15.82 15.87
CA HIS A 125 -7.33 -16.25 16.14
C HIS A 125 -8.33 -15.24 15.57
N THR A 126 -9.21 -15.71 14.69
CA THR A 126 -10.35 -14.93 14.22
C THR A 126 -11.33 -14.76 15.37
N THR A 127 -11.46 -13.53 15.87
CA THR A 127 -12.29 -13.19 17.04
C THR A 127 -13.73 -12.92 16.64
N SER A 128 -13.96 -12.24 15.52
CA SER A 128 -15.29 -11.91 15.03
C SER A 128 -15.24 -11.52 13.57
N MET A 129 -16.35 -11.74 12.85
CA MET A 129 -16.56 -11.22 11.50
C MET A 129 -18.00 -10.75 11.38
N ALA A 130 -18.20 -9.60 10.76
CA ALA A 130 -19.53 -9.01 10.58
C ALA A 130 -19.60 -8.24 9.27
N LEU A 131 -20.81 -8.11 8.73
CA LEU A 131 -21.09 -7.23 7.60
C LEU A 131 -20.74 -5.78 7.97
N SER A 132 -19.97 -5.13 7.11
CA SER A 132 -19.54 -3.74 7.27
C SER A 132 -20.57 -2.77 6.66
N PRO A 133 -20.74 -1.56 7.22
CA PRO A 133 -21.51 -0.50 6.56
C PRO A 133 -20.77 0.15 5.38
N ILE A 134 -19.55 -0.30 5.08
CA ILE A 134 -18.74 0.21 3.97
C ILE A 134 -19.36 -0.27 2.65
N VAL A 135 -19.66 0.68 1.77
CA VAL A 135 -20.21 0.43 0.44
C VAL A 135 -19.10 0.15 -0.55
N ASP A 136 -18.07 1.02 -0.58
CA ASP A 136 -16.96 0.88 -1.51
C ASP A 136 -15.63 1.34 -0.91
N VAL A 137 -14.53 0.90 -1.53
CA VAL A 137 -13.16 1.14 -1.13
C VAL A 137 -12.41 1.83 -2.27
N PHE A 138 -11.77 2.96 -1.97
CA PHE A 138 -10.98 3.76 -2.91
C PHE A 138 -9.50 3.77 -2.52
N PRO A 139 -8.66 2.88 -3.08
CA PRO A 139 -7.22 2.86 -2.87
C PRO A 139 -6.53 4.15 -3.34
N TYR A 140 -5.31 4.43 -2.85
CA TYR A 140 -4.58 5.65 -3.22
C TYR A 140 -4.04 5.60 -4.65
N PHE A 141 -3.56 4.43 -5.04
CA PHE A 141 -3.06 4.16 -6.38
C PHE A 141 -4.02 3.19 -7.07
N SER A 142 -4.98 3.74 -7.81
CA SER A 142 -5.53 3.00 -8.94
C SER A 142 -4.60 3.31 -10.11
N ASP A 143 -3.99 2.29 -10.72
CA ASP A 143 -3.18 2.45 -11.94
C ASP A 143 -3.96 3.16 -13.09
N ASP A 144 -5.28 3.30 -12.93
CA ASP A 144 -6.23 3.88 -13.89
C ASP A 144 -6.61 5.35 -13.64
N GLN A 145 -6.10 6.04 -12.60
CA GLN A 145 -6.39 7.46 -12.42
C GLN A 145 -5.40 8.32 -13.23
N PRO A 146 -5.85 9.14 -14.19
CA PRO A 146 -4.99 10.09 -14.87
C PRO A 146 -4.50 11.10 -13.83
N GLN A 147 -3.26 10.94 -13.37
CA GLN A 147 -2.58 12.02 -12.68
C GLN A 147 -2.41 13.13 -13.71
N ASP A 148 -2.88 14.34 -13.40
CA ASP A 148 -2.60 15.53 -14.23
C ASP A 148 -1.09 15.77 -14.21
N ILE A 149 -0.38 15.17 -15.17
CA ILE A 149 1.06 15.32 -15.31
C ILE A 149 1.32 16.76 -15.78
N PRO A 150 2.06 17.59 -15.02
CA PRO A 150 2.47 18.89 -15.47
C PRO A 150 3.24 18.77 -16.80
N PRO A 151 3.11 19.72 -17.74
CA PRO A 151 3.66 19.60 -19.11
C PRO A 151 5.19 19.45 -19.19
N HIS A 152 5.91 19.55 -18.08
CA HIS A 152 7.37 19.41 -18.00
C HIS A 152 7.84 18.09 -17.36
N LEU A 153 6.94 17.18 -16.98
CA LEU A 153 7.28 15.90 -16.37
C LEU A 153 6.85 14.76 -17.30
N LYS A 154 7.65 13.68 -17.34
CA LYS A 154 7.32 12.44 -18.06
C LYS A 154 6.93 11.35 -17.06
N PRO A 155 6.02 10.42 -17.41
CA PRO A 155 5.67 9.28 -16.57
C PRO A 155 6.89 8.44 -16.17
N ILE A 156 6.92 7.96 -14.92
CA ILE A 156 8.00 7.11 -14.41
C ILE A 156 8.12 5.79 -15.19
N LYS A 157 7.01 5.27 -15.74
CA LYS A 157 7.03 4.06 -16.60
C LYS A 157 7.90 4.26 -17.84
N GLU A 158 7.69 5.36 -18.56
CA GLU A 158 8.49 5.68 -19.77
C GLU A 158 9.98 5.90 -19.44
N VAL A 159 10.29 6.55 -18.32
CA VAL A 159 11.68 6.79 -17.89
C VAL A 159 12.40 5.48 -17.54
N ARG A 160 11.71 4.55 -16.87
CA ARG A 160 12.28 3.24 -16.53
C ARG A 160 12.57 2.41 -17.78
N GLU A 161 11.63 2.35 -18.72
CA GLU A 161 11.82 1.68 -20.01
C GLU A 161 13.00 2.30 -20.77
N THR A 162 13.11 3.64 -20.83
CA THR A 162 14.26 4.27 -21.49
C THR A 162 15.59 3.97 -20.80
N THR A 163 15.64 3.92 -19.47
CA THR A 163 16.87 3.56 -18.74
C THR A 163 17.25 2.09 -18.88
N GLU A 164 16.27 1.19 -18.92
CA GLU A 164 16.51 -0.24 -19.14
C GLU A 164 17.02 -0.49 -20.57
N ASP A 165 16.46 0.19 -21.57
CA ASP A 165 16.94 0.13 -22.96
C ASP A 165 18.37 0.67 -23.11
N LEU A 166 18.69 1.75 -22.39
CA LEU A 166 20.05 2.33 -22.38
C LEU A 166 21.06 1.39 -21.72
N LEU A 167 20.72 0.79 -20.57
CA LEU A 167 21.58 -0.17 -19.88
C LEU A 167 21.75 -1.47 -20.67
N ALA A 168 20.71 -1.94 -21.34
CA ALA A 168 20.78 -3.12 -22.21
C ALA A 168 21.66 -2.89 -23.46
N SER A 169 21.87 -1.64 -23.85
CA SER A 169 22.75 -1.29 -24.97
C SER A 169 24.23 -1.16 -24.60
N GLU A 170 24.57 -1.16 -23.30
CA GLU A 170 25.95 -1.01 -22.79
C GLU A 170 26.66 -2.34 -22.49
N GLU A 171 26.01 -3.49 -22.62
CA GLU A 171 26.65 -4.82 -22.48
C GLU A 171 27.21 -5.35 -23.82
N PHE A 172 28.34 -4.80 -24.31
CA PHE A 172 29.24 -5.54 -25.20
C PHE A 172 30.63 -4.87 -25.32
N GLU A 173 31.57 -5.20 -24.44
CA GLU A 173 33.01 -5.21 -24.74
C GLU A 173 33.74 -6.03 -23.67
N GLU A 174 33.61 -7.36 -23.79
CA GLU A 174 34.47 -8.32 -23.10
C GLU A 174 35.65 -8.60 -24.04
N THR A 175 36.81 -7.98 -23.80
CA THR A 175 38.07 -8.42 -24.40
C THR A 175 38.82 -9.29 -23.41
N GLU A 176 38.68 -10.60 -23.58
CA GLU A 176 39.67 -11.59 -23.12
C GLU A 176 40.97 -11.40 -23.93
N GLU A 177 42.08 -11.11 -23.26
CA GLU A 177 43.37 -11.67 -23.66
C GLU A 177 44.23 -11.90 -22.40
N PHE A 178 44.62 -13.16 -22.27
CA PHE A 178 45.39 -13.78 -21.20
C PHE A 178 46.87 -13.67 -21.59
N ASP A 179 47.74 -13.21 -20.69
CA ASP A 179 49.17 -13.59 -20.72
C ASP A 179 49.70 -13.60 -19.28
N GLU A 180 49.97 -14.82 -18.80
CA GLU A 180 50.79 -15.12 -17.62
C GLU A 180 52.29 -14.94 -17.96
N ASP A 181 53.06 -14.62 -16.92
CA ASP A 181 54.53 -14.61 -16.82
C ASP A 181 55.28 -13.32 -17.22
N GLU A 182 55.65 -12.51 -16.22
CA GLU A 182 57.07 -12.30 -15.88
C GLU A 182 57.22 -11.73 -14.45
N ASN A 183 58.00 -12.43 -13.62
CA ASN A 183 58.52 -11.93 -12.35
C ASN A 183 59.45 -10.73 -12.59
N PHE A 184 59.26 -9.64 -11.86
CA PHE A 184 60.38 -8.76 -11.52
C PHE A 184 60.14 -8.11 -10.15
N ASP A 185 61.02 -8.46 -9.21
CA ASP A 185 61.16 -7.86 -7.89
C ASP A 185 61.27 -6.33 -7.99
N ASP A 186 60.55 -5.60 -7.14
CA ASP A 186 61.07 -4.36 -6.56
C ASP A 186 60.33 -4.02 -5.26
N ASP A 187 60.93 -4.46 -4.15
CA ASP A 187 60.60 -3.99 -2.80
C ASP A 187 60.68 -2.45 -2.75
N PRO A 188 59.72 -1.75 -2.11
CA PRO A 188 59.84 -0.32 -1.89
C PRO A 188 61.00 -0.03 -0.91
N PRO A 189 61.92 0.91 -1.22
CA PRO A 189 63.03 1.19 -0.32
C PRO A 189 62.52 1.83 0.98
N ILE A 190 62.89 1.18 2.09
CA ILE A 190 62.81 1.68 3.46
C ILE A 190 63.61 2.99 3.53
N ALA A 191 62.94 4.09 3.82
CA ALA A 191 63.60 5.35 4.16
C ALA A 191 64.09 5.27 5.61
N ASP A 192 65.40 5.02 5.76
CA ASP A 192 66.11 5.16 7.03
C ASP A 192 66.01 6.61 7.54
N GLY A 193 65.66 6.73 8.82
CA GLY A 193 65.66 8.00 9.53
C GLY A 193 67.07 8.43 9.92
N GLU A 194 67.34 9.72 9.82
CA GLU A 194 68.33 10.38 10.67
C GLU A 194 67.66 11.50 11.48
N ILE A 195 67.80 11.30 12.77
CA ILE A 195 67.56 12.21 13.87
C ILE A 195 68.86 13.02 13.97
N ASP A 196 68.78 14.34 14.10
CA ASP A 196 69.88 15.04 14.76
C ASP A 196 69.33 16.09 15.71
N GLU A 197 69.78 15.96 16.95
CA GLU A 197 69.49 16.80 18.11
C GLU A 197 70.52 17.92 18.22
N ASN A 198 70.14 18.98 18.95
CA ASN A 198 70.95 20.09 19.47
C ASN A 198 71.15 21.24 18.47
N GLU A 199 70.77 22.49 18.78
CA GLU A 199 71.05 23.28 19.98
C GLU A 199 69.90 24.26 20.32
#